data_AF-Q6F118-F1
#
_entry.id   AF-Q6F118-F1
#
_cell.length_a   1.000
_cell.length_b   1.000
_cell.length_c   1.000
_cell.angle_alpha   90.00
_cell.angle_beta   90.00
_cell.angle_gamma   90.00
#
_symmetry.space_group_name_H-M   'P 1'
#
loop_
_entity.id
_entity.type
_entity.pdbx_description
1 polymer ?
#
loop_
_entity_poly.entity_id
_entity_poly.type
_entity_poly.pdbx_seq_one_letter_code
_entity_poly.pdbx_strand_id
1 'polypeptide(L)'
;MKKILKVNQNKFKNILTWFLMIIILIILAFMFKMINQAINGTSQWKVIFESEFSLINKTDVNWFANGKITSSFFTGPIGSKSFSEFRLLYSVNGGYIFLLPIFWDLLINWILIVGITCMLGFIIYELLNNNNNNNILEIEPASNQNDKSKKTANSSNKIKKINFKKDSNVSDEDAHDFVSKMETKYKDSLVETAEEYIEEVNFKERKTIAKKEVTPKMSVSERAKIDGSRNIDEQRNELQKYSNKLRSIAIEKELSKKLQKVNLRNLTKKELIAYMKKVKNEIKN
;
A
#
# COMPACT_ATOMS: atom_id res chain seq x y z
N MET A 1 25.30 -1.76 -26.32
CA MET A 1 25.12 -2.80 -25.28
C MET A 1 23.65 -2.87 -24.87
N LYS A 2 22.99 -4.03 -25.00
CA LYS A 2 21.60 -4.22 -24.55
C LYS A 2 21.57 -4.41 -23.02
N LYS A 3 20.93 -3.50 -22.28
CA LYS A 3 20.61 -3.70 -20.86
C LYS A 3 19.51 -4.77 -20.77
N ILE A 4 19.84 -5.95 -20.27
CA ILE A 4 18.86 -6.99 -19.95
C ILE A 4 18.26 -6.63 -18.59
N LEU A 5 17.02 -6.16 -18.58
CA LEU A 5 16.22 -5.94 -17.37
C LEU A 5 15.97 -7.29 -16.69
N LYS A 6 16.71 -7.55 -15.62
CA LYS A 6 16.51 -8.74 -14.79
C LYS A 6 15.29 -8.50 -13.89
N VAL A 7 14.10 -8.73 -14.45
CA VAL A 7 12.84 -8.63 -13.70
C VAL A 7 12.83 -9.67 -12.59
N ASN A 8 12.51 -9.25 -11.37
CA ASN A 8 12.45 -10.13 -10.20
C ASN A 8 11.30 -11.14 -10.38
N GLN A 9 11.64 -12.40 -10.66
CA GLN A 9 10.71 -13.48 -11.02
C GLN A 9 9.60 -13.71 -10.00
N ASN A 10 9.84 -13.44 -8.71
CA ASN A 10 8.82 -13.65 -7.66
C ASN A 10 7.70 -12.61 -7.70
N LYS A 11 7.95 -11.41 -8.23
CA LYS A 11 6.95 -10.33 -8.29
C LYS A 11 5.96 -10.51 -9.43
N PHE A 12 6.46 -10.96 -10.59
CA PHE A 12 5.59 -11.30 -11.72
C PHE A 12 4.64 -12.44 -11.37
N LYS A 13 5.09 -13.39 -10.55
CA LYS A 13 4.23 -14.45 -10.01
C LYS A 13 3.06 -13.89 -9.20
N ASN A 14 3.29 -12.93 -8.28
CA ASN A 14 2.21 -12.32 -7.49
C ASN A 14 1.15 -11.66 -8.37
N ILE A 15 1.58 -10.83 -9.34
CA ILE A 15 0.65 -10.16 -10.27
C ILE A 15 -0.13 -11.19 -11.08
N LEU A 16 0.54 -12.21 -11.60
CA LEU A 16 -0.09 -13.31 -12.33
C LEU A 16 -1.10 -14.07 -11.46
N THR A 17 -0.78 -14.32 -10.18
CA THR A 17 -1.69 -14.93 -9.23
C THR A 17 -2.95 -14.09 -9.03
N TRP A 18 -2.84 -12.77 -8.91
CA TRP A 18 -4.01 -11.89 -8.81
C TRP A 18 -4.89 -11.93 -10.07
N PHE A 19 -4.28 -11.95 -11.27
CA PHE A 19 -5.04 -12.15 -12.51
C PHE A 19 -5.75 -13.50 -12.56
N LEU A 20 -5.08 -14.57 -12.13
CA LEU A 20 -5.69 -15.90 -12.06
C LEU A 20 -6.89 -15.93 -11.09
N MET A 21 -6.78 -15.25 -9.94
CA MET A 21 -7.88 -15.14 -8.97
C MET A 21 -9.08 -14.38 -9.56
N ILE A 22 -8.86 -13.34 -10.38
CA ILE A 22 -9.94 -12.64 -11.10
C ILE A 22 -10.65 -13.61 -12.07
N ILE A 23 -9.90 -14.41 -12.84
CA ILE A 23 -10.48 -15.39 -13.77
C ILE A 23 -11.34 -16.41 -13.01
N ILE A 24 -10.84 -16.94 -11.88
CA ILE A 24 -11.58 -17.88 -11.05
C ILE A 24 -12.87 -17.24 -10.50
N LEU A 25 -12.80 -15.99 -10.04
CA LEU A 25 -13.97 -15.25 -9.54
C LEU A 25 -15.04 -15.08 -10.64
N ILE A 26 -14.63 -14.78 -11.88
CA ILE A 26 -15.54 -14.65 -13.03
C ILE A 26 -16.22 -15.99 -13.34
N ILE A 27 -15.46 -17.10 -13.36
CA ILE A 27 -16.01 -18.44 -13.57
C ILE A 27 -17.02 -18.79 -12.46
N LEU A 28 -16.69 -18.48 -11.21
CA LEU A 28 -17.58 -18.76 -10.09
C LEU A 28 -18.88 -17.94 -10.17
N ALA A 29 -18.80 -16.65 -10.50
CA ALA A 29 -19.98 -15.80 -10.70
C ALA A 29 -20.87 -16.34 -11.83
N PHE A 30 -20.27 -16.80 -12.92
CA PHE A 30 -20.96 -17.45 -14.02
C PHE A 30 -21.71 -18.72 -13.58
N MET A 31 -21.05 -19.58 -12.80
CA MET A 31 -21.70 -20.77 -12.24
C MET A 31 -22.90 -20.41 -11.36
N PHE A 32 -22.77 -19.41 -10.49
CA PHE A 32 -23.91 -18.96 -9.68
C PHE A 32 -25.05 -18.37 -10.52
N LYS A 33 -24.75 -17.66 -11.62
CA LYS A 33 -25.79 -17.19 -12.55
C LYS A 33 -26.54 -18.33 -13.22
N MET A 34 -25.82 -19.37 -13.66
CA MET A 34 -26.45 -20.57 -14.21
C MET A 34 -27.35 -21.26 -13.19
N ILE A 35 -26.87 -21.42 -11.94
CA ILE A 35 -27.66 -22.01 -10.84
C ILE A 35 -28.91 -21.17 -10.57
N ASN A 36 -28.77 -19.84 -10.55
CA ASN A 36 -29.90 -18.93 -10.37
C ASN A 36 -30.95 -19.13 -11.48
N GLN A 37 -30.54 -19.20 -12.75
CA GLN A 37 -31.48 -19.46 -13.85
C GLN A 37 -32.09 -20.87 -13.77
N ALA A 38 -31.31 -21.89 -13.40
CA ALA A 38 -31.81 -23.26 -13.29
C ALA A 38 -32.89 -23.41 -12.21
N ILE A 39 -32.72 -22.73 -11.07
CA ILE A 39 -33.65 -22.80 -9.92
C ILE A 39 -34.81 -21.83 -10.09
N ASN A 40 -34.53 -20.58 -10.47
CA ASN A 40 -35.49 -19.48 -10.46
C ASN A 40 -36.01 -19.09 -11.85
N GLY A 41 -35.46 -19.66 -12.94
CA GLY A 41 -35.92 -19.43 -14.32
C GLY A 41 -37.15 -20.26 -14.69
N THR A 42 -38.13 -20.39 -13.78
CA THR A 42 -39.36 -21.17 -14.00
C THR A 42 -40.46 -20.33 -14.64
N SER A 43 -41.45 -20.99 -15.25
CA SER A 43 -42.63 -20.31 -15.80
C SER A 43 -43.49 -19.61 -14.73
N GLN A 44 -43.45 -20.09 -13.47
CA GLN A 44 -44.15 -19.45 -12.36
C GLN A 44 -43.60 -18.05 -12.10
N TRP A 45 -42.27 -17.89 -12.08
CA TRP A 45 -41.65 -16.58 -11.95
C TRP A 45 -41.97 -15.68 -13.14
N LYS A 46 -42.02 -16.23 -14.35
CA LYS A 46 -42.45 -15.46 -15.54
C LYS A 46 -43.82 -14.82 -15.34
N VAL A 47 -44.81 -15.59 -14.90
CA VAL A 47 -46.18 -15.09 -14.66
C VAL A 47 -46.20 -13.99 -13.60
N ILE A 48 -45.40 -14.14 -12.53
CA ILE A 48 -45.29 -13.10 -11.49
C ILE A 48 -44.72 -11.81 -12.08
N PHE A 49 -43.67 -11.88 -12.89
CA PHE A 49 -43.06 -10.71 -13.52
C PHE A 49 -43.97 -10.07 -14.58
N GLU A 50 -44.77 -10.87 -15.28
CA GLU A 50 -45.75 -10.39 -16.26
C GLU A 50 -47.02 -9.82 -15.60
N SER A 51 -47.29 -10.11 -14.33
CA SER A 51 -48.44 -9.57 -13.61
C SER A 51 -48.29 -8.09 -13.22
N GLU A 52 -47.08 -7.55 -13.28
CA GLU A 52 -46.74 -6.21 -12.81
C GLU A 52 -46.26 -5.33 -13.97
N PHE A 53 -47.00 -4.27 -14.28
CA PHE A 53 -46.74 -3.40 -15.43
C PHE A 53 -45.33 -2.78 -15.40
N SER A 54 -44.81 -2.48 -14.21
CA SER A 54 -43.47 -1.91 -14.06
C SER A 54 -42.34 -2.90 -14.39
N LEU A 55 -42.60 -4.21 -14.36
CA LEU A 55 -41.65 -5.28 -14.63
C LEU A 55 -41.73 -5.81 -16.07
N ILE A 56 -42.92 -5.88 -16.68
CA ILE A 56 -43.13 -6.39 -18.04
C ILE A 56 -42.10 -5.85 -19.04
N ASN A 57 -41.94 -4.53 -19.09
CA ASN A 57 -41.06 -3.87 -20.06
C ASN A 57 -39.57 -3.90 -19.71
N LYS A 58 -39.21 -4.47 -18.55
CA LYS A 58 -37.83 -4.53 -18.06
C LYS A 58 -37.26 -5.94 -18.06
N THR A 59 -38.10 -6.94 -18.32
CA THR A 59 -37.80 -8.34 -18.06
C THR A 59 -37.37 -9.07 -19.33
N ASP A 60 -36.30 -9.86 -19.26
CA ASP A 60 -35.90 -10.76 -20.34
C ASP A 60 -36.73 -12.06 -20.28
N VAL A 61 -37.71 -12.19 -21.17
CA VAL A 61 -38.62 -13.35 -21.22
C VAL A 61 -37.86 -14.65 -21.48
N ASN A 62 -36.74 -14.59 -22.21
CA ASN A 62 -35.92 -15.77 -22.52
C ASN A 62 -35.11 -16.27 -21.30
N TRP A 63 -35.08 -15.47 -20.22
CA TRP A 63 -34.47 -15.87 -18.97
C TRP A 63 -35.30 -16.97 -18.27
N PHE A 64 -36.63 -16.93 -18.39
CA PHE A 64 -37.55 -17.92 -17.79
C PHE A 64 -37.77 -19.13 -18.69
N ALA A 65 -36.71 -19.89 -18.92
CA ALA A 65 -36.70 -21.05 -19.81
C ALA A 65 -37.10 -22.37 -19.13
N ASN A 66 -37.98 -22.31 -18.12
CA ASN A 66 -38.44 -23.44 -17.31
C ASN A 66 -37.27 -24.28 -16.72
N GLY A 67 -36.29 -23.59 -16.14
CA GLY A 67 -35.10 -24.21 -15.54
C GLY A 67 -34.02 -24.63 -16.53
N LYS A 68 -34.21 -24.43 -17.85
CA LYS A 68 -33.14 -24.62 -18.83
C LYS A 68 -32.15 -23.46 -18.77
N ILE A 69 -30.86 -23.78 -18.83
CA ILE A 69 -29.79 -22.78 -18.91
C ILE A 69 -29.73 -22.25 -20.34
N THR A 70 -29.96 -20.95 -20.53
CA THR A 70 -29.91 -20.27 -21.84
C THR A 70 -28.90 -19.13 -21.81
N SER A 71 -28.48 -18.59 -22.94
CA SER A 71 -27.55 -17.44 -22.97
C SER A 71 -28.07 -16.21 -22.20
N SER A 72 -29.37 -16.13 -21.92
CA SER A 72 -29.96 -15.08 -21.10
C SER A 72 -29.50 -15.09 -19.64
N PHE A 73 -28.89 -16.14 -19.07
CA PHE A 73 -28.35 -16.00 -17.70
C PHE A 73 -27.31 -14.87 -17.60
N PHE A 74 -26.62 -14.51 -18.69
CA PHE A 74 -25.64 -13.41 -18.69
C PHE A 74 -26.31 -12.07 -18.43
N THR A 75 -27.44 -11.82 -19.10
CA THR A 75 -28.24 -10.59 -18.95
C THR A 75 -28.96 -10.60 -17.61
N GLY A 76 -29.42 -11.78 -17.14
CA GLY A 76 -30.23 -11.87 -15.93
C GLY A 76 -31.70 -11.53 -16.21
N PRO A 77 -32.60 -11.66 -15.22
CA PRO A 77 -34.03 -11.49 -15.42
C PRO A 77 -34.41 -10.07 -15.83
N ILE A 78 -33.64 -9.05 -15.43
CA ILE A 78 -33.90 -7.63 -15.77
C ILE A 78 -32.72 -6.94 -16.48
N GLY A 79 -31.77 -7.70 -17.00
CA GLY A 79 -30.59 -7.14 -17.66
C GLY A 79 -29.63 -6.43 -16.68
N SER A 80 -28.84 -5.50 -17.23
CA SER A 80 -27.97 -4.61 -16.46
C SER A 80 -28.73 -3.62 -15.55
N LYS A 81 -30.06 -3.58 -15.58
CA LYS A 81 -30.84 -2.76 -14.63
C LYS A 81 -30.79 -3.33 -13.22
N SER A 82 -30.42 -4.61 -13.05
CA SER A 82 -30.22 -5.21 -11.72
C SER A 82 -29.10 -4.56 -10.91
N PHE A 83 -28.21 -3.78 -11.53
CA PHE A 83 -27.18 -3.04 -10.79
C PHE A 83 -27.74 -1.84 -9.98
N SER A 84 -28.89 -1.29 -10.38
CA SER A 84 -29.45 -0.07 -9.80
C SER A 84 -30.88 -0.22 -9.27
N GLU A 85 -31.59 -1.28 -9.64
CA GLU A 85 -32.97 -1.52 -9.23
C GLU A 85 -33.04 -2.39 -7.95
N PHE A 86 -33.15 -1.71 -6.79
CA PHE A 86 -33.21 -2.36 -5.47
C PHE A 86 -34.63 -2.70 -5.00
N ARG A 87 -35.65 -2.45 -5.82
CA ARG A 87 -37.03 -2.85 -5.48
C ARG A 87 -37.12 -4.36 -5.66
N LEU A 88 -37.13 -5.07 -4.54
CA LEU A 88 -37.24 -6.54 -4.50
C LEU A 88 -38.62 -7.01 -4.02
N LEU A 89 -39.41 -6.11 -3.43
CA LEU A 89 -40.74 -6.43 -2.91
C LEU A 89 -41.79 -5.78 -3.80
N TYR A 90 -42.70 -6.60 -4.36
CA TYR A 90 -43.80 -6.14 -5.21
C TYR A 90 -45.13 -6.65 -4.68
N SER A 91 -46.20 -5.85 -4.89
CA SER A 91 -47.55 -6.27 -4.56
C SER A 91 -48.14 -7.01 -5.75
N VAL A 92 -48.48 -8.28 -5.56
CA VAL A 92 -49.09 -9.14 -6.60
C VAL A 92 -50.34 -9.75 -5.99
N ASN A 93 -51.49 -9.52 -6.62
CA ASN A 93 -52.80 -10.04 -6.19
C ASN A 93 -53.14 -9.77 -4.71
N GLY A 94 -52.76 -8.59 -4.18
CA GLY A 94 -53.03 -8.21 -2.78
C GLY A 94 -52.05 -8.77 -1.75
N GLY A 95 -51.07 -9.59 -2.14
CA GLY A 95 -49.95 -10.03 -1.31
C GLY A 95 -48.64 -9.36 -1.70
N TYR A 96 -47.61 -9.46 -0.86
CA TYR A 96 -46.25 -9.01 -1.20
C TYR A 96 -45.37 -10.21 -1.55
N ILE A 97 -44.68 -10.15 -2.69
CA ILE A 97 -43.75 -11.19 -3.15
C ILE A 97 -42.34 -10.61 -3.22
N PHE A 98 -41.37 -11.35 -2.69
CA PHE A 98 -39.95 -11.04 -2.81
C PHE A 98 -39.37 -11.65 -4.10
N LEU A 99 -38.83 -10.83 -5.00
CA LEU A 99 -38.29 -11.25 -6.29
C LEU A 99 -36.90 -11.86 -6.17
N LEU A 100 -36.89 -13.12 -5.73
CA LEU A 100 -35.69 -13.93 -5.56
C LEU A 100 -34.78 -13.99 -6.81
N PRO A 101 -35.29 -14.11 -8.06
CA PRO A 101 -34.44 -14.12 -9.25
C PRO A 101 -33.56 -12.87 -9.40
N ILE A 102 -34.15 -11.69 -9.14
CA ILE A 102 -33.44 -10.40 -9.22
C ILE A 102 -32.46 -10.27 -8.07
N PHE A 103 -32.86 -10.65 -6.85
CA PHE A 103 -31.99 -10.58 -5.67
C PHE A 103 -30.68 -11.33 -5.88
N TRP A 104 -30.75 -12.58 -6.36
CA TRP A 104 -29.53 -13.36 -6.61
C TRP A 104 -28.67 -12.78 -7.72
N ASP A 105 -29.27 -12.33 -8.83
CA ASP A 105 -28.50 -11.69 -9.89
C ASP A 105 -27.80 -10.41 -9.39
N LEU A 106 -28.51 -9.57 -8.64
CA LEU A 106 -27.97 -8.37 -7.99
C LEU A 106 -26.82 -8.72 -7.03
N LEU A 107 -27.01 -9.71 -6.16
CA LEU A 107 -25.99 -10.13 -5.19
C LEU A 107 -24.72 -10.64 -5.88
N ILE A 108 -24.86 -11.52 -6.88
CA ILE A 108 -23.73 -12.08 -7.64
C ILE A 108 -22.97 -10.95 -8.36
N ASN A 109 -23.70 -10.05 -9.00
CA ASN A 109 -23.16 -8.90 -9.71
C ASN A 109 -22.36 -7.97 -8.77
N TRP A 110 -22.87 -7.67 -7.58
CA TRP A 110 -22.18 -6.84 -6.58
C TRP A 110 -20.94 -7.53 -6.00
N ILE A 111 -21.01 -8.82 -5.68
CA ILE A 111 -19.85 -9.61 -5.23
C ILE A 111 -18.76 -9.59 -6.30
N LEU A 112 -19.13 -9.73 -7.58
CA LEU A 112 -18.20 -9.70 -8.69
C LEU A 112 -17.53 -8.32 -8.83
N ILE A 113 -18.30 -7.23 -8.78
CA ILE A 113 -17.76 -5.86 -8.84
C ILE A 113 -16.78 -5.62 -7.69
N VAL A 114 -17.22 -5.83 -6.45
CA VAL A 114 -16.39 -5.57 -5.26
C VAL A 114 -15.13 -6.44 -5.28
N GLY A 115 -15.28 -7.71 -5.65
CA GLY A 115 -14.16 -8.65 -5.78
C GLY A 115 -13.14 -8.18 -6.82
N ILE A 116 -13.58 -7.83 -8.03
CA ILE A 116 -12.70 -7.33 -9.10
C ILE A 116 -12.03 -6.02 -8.67
N THR A 117 -12.76 -5.06 -8.12
CA THR A 117 -12.20 -3.78 -7.66
C THR A 117 -11.13 -3.99 -6.58
N CYS A 118 -11.37 -4.89 -5.63
CA CYS A 118 -10.40 -5.24 -4.60
C CYS A 118 -9.12 -5.86 -5.21
N MET A 119 -9.26 -6.82 -6.12
CA MET A 119 -8.13 -7.47 -6.81
C MET A 119 -7.34 -6.47 -7.67
N LEU A 120 -8.01 -5.56 -8.38
CA LEU A 120 -7.34 -4.49 -9.13
C LEU A 120 -6.57 -3.55 -8.19
N GLY A 121 -7.12 -3.24 -7.02
CA GLY A 121 -6.43 -2.49 -5.97
C GLY A 121 -5.13 -3.17 -5.54
N PHE A 122 -5.13 -4.49 -5.35
CA PHE A 122 -3.91 -5.25 -5.04
C PHE A 122 -2.90 -5.25 -6.19
N ILE A 123 -3.36 -5.37 -7.44
CA ILE A 123 -2.47 -5.28 -8.62
C ILE A 123 -1.82 -3.89 -8.68
N ILE A 124 -2.60 -2.81 -8.52
CA ILE A 124 -2.07 -1.44 -8.52
C ILE A 124 -1.10 -1.24 -7.36
N TYR A 125 -1.43 -1.74 -6.17
CA TYR A 125 -0.55 -1.66 -5.00
C TYR A 125 0.81 -2.34 -5.26
N GLU A 126 0.80 -3.56 -5.84
CA GLU A 126 2.02 -4.27 -6.20
C GLU A 126 2.83 -3.55 -7.28
N LEU A 127 2.16 -2.94 -8.27
CA LEU A 127 2.79 -2.12 -9.30
C LEU A 127 3.45 -0.86 -8.73
N LEU A 128 2.77 -0.13 -7.83
CA LEU A 128 3.28 1.09 -7.23
C LEU A 128 4.44 0.81 -6.26
N ASN A 129 4.32 -0.24 -5.44
CA ASN A 129 5.38 -0.67 -4.54
C ASN A 129 6.65 -1.12 -5.31
N ASN A 130 6.51 -1.50 -6.58
CA ASN A 130 7.65 -1.86 -7.43
C ASN A 130 8.50 -0.64 -7.82
N ASN A 131 7.88 0.50 -8.13
CA ASN A 131 8.61 1.70 -8.58
C ASN A 131 9.50 2.29 -7.49
N ASN A 132 9.08 2.24 -6.23
CA ASN A 132 9.85 2.78 -5.12
C ASN A 132 11.15 2.00 -4.83
N ASN A 133 11.25 0.75 -5.28
CA ASN A 133 12.41 -0.10 -5.01
C ASN A 133 13.43 -0.13 -6.17
N ASN A 134 13.10 0.41 -7.35
CA ASN A 134 13.98 0.36 -8.53
C ASN A 134 14.91 1.58 -8.67
N ASN A 135 14.81 2.58 -7.77
CA ASN A 135 15.64 3.79 -7.80
C ASN A 135 16.96 3.69 -7.03
N ILE A 136 17.43 2.49 -6.66
CA ILE A 136 18.72 2.29 -6.00
C ILE A 136 19.46 1.13 -6.67
N LEU A 137 19.96 1.39 -7.87
CA LEU A 137 21.09 0.65 -8.41
C LEU A 137 21.90 1.65 -9.22
N GLU A 138 22.60 2.53 -8.49
CA GLU A 138 23.76 3.23 -9.05
C GLU A 138 24.69 2.15 -9.59
N ILE A 139 24.91 2.22 -10.90
CA ILE A 139 25.90 1.43 -11.59
C ILE A 139 27.23 1.99 -11.10
N GLU A 140 27.82 1.31 -10.12
CA GLU A 140 29.23 1.50 -9.79
C GLU A 140 30.03 1.27 -11.08
N PRO A 141 30.78 2.28 -11.57
CA PRO A 141 31.60 2.10 -12.75
C PRO A 141 32.64 1.03 -12.42
N ALA A 142 32.64 -0.06 -13.19
CA ALA A 142 33.57 -1.17 -13.03
C ALA A 142 35.01 -0.64 -13.05
N SER A 143 35.61 -0.48 -11.87
CA SER A 143 37.05 -0.30 -11.76
C SER A 143 37.70 -1.65 -11.94
N ASN A 144 38.48 -1.76 -13.01
CA ASN A 144 39.37 -2.86 -13.31
C ASN A 144 40.14 -3.32 -12.07
N GLN A 145 39.88 -4.54 -11.63
CA GLN A 145 40.86 -5.33 -10.90
C GLN A 145 40.93 -6.73 -11.52
N ASN A 146 41.91 -6.86 -12.41
CA ASN A 146 42.66 -8.10 -12.52
C ASN A 146 43.19 -8.42 -11.12
N ASP A 147 42.80 -9.56 -10.54
CA ASP A 147 43.82 -10.52 -10.14
C ASP A 147 43.26 -11.93 -9.90
N LYS A 148 44.05 -12.89 -10.38
CA LYS A 148 43.81 -14.33 -10.25
C LYS A 148 44.19 -14.78 -8.84
N SER A 149 43.35 -15.60 -8.18
CA SER A 149 43.73 -16.96 -7.76
C SER A 149 42.67 -17.70 -6.94
N LYS A 150 42.37 -18.92 -7.42
CA LYS A 150 42.13 -20.22 -6.75
C LYS A 150 41.24 -20.36 -5.50
N LYS A 151 40.21 -21.24 -5.68
CA LYS A 151 39.79 -22.43 -4.88
C LYS A 151 39.91 -22.32 -3.33
N THR A 152 38.94 -22.69 -2.49
CA THR A 152 38.26 -23.99 -2.41
C THR A 152 37.14 -23.98 -1.32
N ALA A 153 36.09 -24.80 -1.55
CA ALA A 153 35.28 -25.63 -0.63
C ALA A 153 34.75 -25.16 0.75
N ASN A 154 33.43 -25.36 0.92
CA ASN A 154 32.63 -25.86 2.05
C ASN A 154 32.97 -25.48 3.52
N SER A 155 31.98 -24.94 4.23
CA SER A 155 31.29 -25.61 5.37
C SER A 155 30.68 -24.63 6.41
N SER A 156 29.40 -24.84 6.71
CA SER A 156 28.68 -24.73 8.00
C SER A 156 28.60 -23.41 8.81
N ASN A 157 27.34 -23.06 9.13
CA ASN A 157 26.79 -22.52 10.40
C ASN A 157 27.48 -21.36 11.13
N LYS A 158 26.85 -20.17 11.13
CA LYS A 158 26.21 -19.52 12.31
C LYS A 158 25.89 -18.03 12.06
N ILE A 159 24.69 -17.65 12.51
CA ILE A 159 24.28 -16.33 13.02
C ILE A 159 24.42 -15.14 12.06
N LYS A 160 23.26 -14.69 11.54
CA LYS A 160 23.09 -13.42 10.83
C LYS A 160 23.43 -12.25 11.77
N LYS A 161 24.70 -11.83 11.77
CA LYS A 161 25.06 -10.43 12.02
C LYS A 161 24.48 -9.60 10.89
N ILE A 162 23.66 -8.61 11.23
CA ILE A 162 23.18 -7.58 10.32
C ILE A 162 24.42 -6.78 9.90
N ASN A 163 25.03 -7.18 8.79
CA ASN A 163 26.06 -6.39 8.12
C ASN A 163 25.38 -5.15 7.54
N PHE A 164 25.40 -4.05 8.30
CA PHE A 164 25.28 -2.71 7.73
C PHE A 164 26.51 -2.51 6.84
N LYS A 165 26.36 -2.78 5.54
CA LYS A 165 27.39 -2.45 4.57
C LYS A 165 27.58 -0.94 4.54
N LYS A 166 28.84 -0.58 4.73
CA LYS A 166 29.47 0.72 4.88
C LYS A 166 29.36 1.54 3.58
N ASP A 167 28.32 2.37 3.48
CA ASP A 167 28.22 3.41 2.45
C ASP A 167 28.18 4.80 3.12
N SER A 168 29.34 5.19 3.67
CA SER A 168 29.77 6.58 3.76
C SER A 168 31.21 6.58 4.23
N ASN A 169 32.16 6.90 3.35
CA ASN A 169 33.53 7.29 3.73
C ASN A 169 33.50 8.69 4.36
N VAL A 170 32.74 8.86 5.43
CA VAL A 170 32.69 10.07 6.25
C VAL A 170 33.34 9.67 7.57
N SER A 171 34.41 10.36 7.94
CA SER A 171 35.06 10.12 9.23
C SER A 171 34.14 10.55 10.38
N ASP A 172 34.44 10.11 11.59
CA ASP A 172 33.68 10.53 12.76
C ASP A 172 33.92 12.03 13.03
N GLU A 173 35.14 12.49 12.81
CA GLU A 173 35.54 13.90 12.89
C GLU A 173 34.76 14.77 11.90
N ASP A 174 34.64 14.37 10.64
CA ASP A 174 33.91 15.10 9.60
C ASP A 174 32.42 15.20 9.96
N ALA A 175 31.86 14.15 10.56
CA ALA A 175 30.47 14.17 10.99
C ALA A 175 30.24 15.15 12.15
N HIS A 176 31.15 15.19 13.13
CA HIS A 176 31.07 16.14 14.23
C HIS A 176 31.27 17.60 13.79
N ASP A 177 32.20 17.85 12.86
CA ASP A 177 32.45 19.18 12.31
C ASP A 177 31.25 19.68 11.50
N PHE A 178 30.70 18.82 10.63
CA PHE A 178 29.51 19.14 9.85
C PHE A 178 28.31 19.53 10.72
N VAL A 179 28.06 18.80 11.82
CA VAL A 179 26.99 19.18 12.75
C VAL A 179 27.26 20.53 13.40
N SER A 180 28.51 20.82 13.78
CA SER A 180 28.88 22.13 14.33
C SER A 180 28.61 23.28 13.35
N LYS A 181 28.91 23.06 12.06
CA LYS A 181 28.62 24.02 10.98
C LYS A 181 27.12 24.22 10.75
N MET A 182 26.32 23.16 10.81
CA MET A 182 24.86 23.25 10.66
C MET A 182 24.20 23.94 11.87
N GLU A 183 24.69 23.67 13.08
CA GLU A 183 24.22 24.31 14.31
C GLU A 183 24.48 25.82 14.31
N THR A 184 25.64 26.26 13.83
CA THR A 184 25.96 27.70 13.73
C THR A 184 25.17 28.36 12.61
N LYS A 185 25.07 27.73 11.44
CA LYS A 185 24.36 28.29 10.29
C LYS A 185 22.85 28.42 10.51
N TYR A 186 22.24 27.48 11.25
CA TYR A 186 20.78 27.43 11.47
C TYR A 186 20.39 27.64 12.93
N LYS A 187 21.25 28.30 13.71
CA LYS A 187 21.03 28.52 15.14
C LYS A 187 19.66 29.16 15.41
N ASP A 188 19.32 30.21 14.66
CA ASP A 188 18.09 30.98 14.88
C ASP A 188 16.84 30.24 14.39
N SER A 189 16.95 29.43 13.33
CA SER A 189 15.81 28.67 12.82
C SER A 189 15.51 27.41 13.63
N LEU A 190 16.50 26.85 14.35
CA LEU A 190 16.35 25.64 15.16
C LEU A 190 15.77 25.87 16.56
N VAL A 191 15.83 27.10 17.08
CA VAL A 191 15.29 27.45 18.41
C VAL A 191 13.77 27.28 18.47
N GLU A 192 13.07 27.43 17.34
CA GLU A 192 11.61 27.43 17.27
C GLU A 192 10.97 26.03 17.18
N THR A 193 11.73 24.92 17.25
CA THR A 193 11.18 23.57 16.97
C THR A 193 11.80 22.45 17.81
N ALA A 194 12.74 22.77 18.71
CA ALA A 194 13.52 21.75 19.41
C ALA A 194 12.82 21.10 20.61
N GLU A 195 11.79 21.73 21.19
CA GLU A 195 11.17 21.23 22.43
C GLU A 195 9.90 20.40 22.20
N GLU A 196 9.20 20.53 21.06
CA GLU A 196 7.84 19.97 20.95
C GLU A 196 7.75 18.59 20.28
N TYR A 197 8.65 18.23 19.35
CA TYR A 197 8.41 17.06 18.47
C TYR A 197 9.01 15.71 18.94
N ILE A 198 9.85 15.65 19.97
CA ILE A 198 10.41 14.38 20.48
C ILE A 198 9.75 13.93 21.80
N GLU A 199 9.08 14.83 22.52
CA GLU A 199 8.27 14.46 23.69
C GLU A 199 6.86 13.97 23.33
N GLU A 200 6.27 14.38 22.20
CA GLU A 200 4.93 13.93 21.78
C GLU A 200 4.80 12.46 21.32
N VAL A 201 5.89 11.68 21.27
CA VAL A 201 5.79 10.21 21.15
C VAL A 201 5.43 9.55 22.50
N ASN A 202 5.13 10.35 23.51
CA ASN A 202 4.94 9.92 24.89
C ASN A 202 3.55 10.29 25.44
N PHE A 203 2.47 9.75 24.86
CA PHE A 203 1.20 9.57 25.59
C PHE A 203 0.36 8.43 24.99
N LYS A 204 0.84 7.19 25.11
CA LYS A 204 -0.02 5.99 25.05
C LYS A 204 0.36 5.03 26.17
N GLU A 205 0.07 5.43 27.41
CA GLU A 205 -0.20 4.48 28.49
C GLU A 205 -0.90 5.20 29.66
N ARG A 206 -2.23 5.31 29.54
CA ARG A 206 -3.25 5.15 30.60
C ARG A 206 -4.48 6.05 30.35
N LYS A 207 -5.65 5.39 30.38
CA LYS A 207 -7.03 5.89 30.56
C LYS A 207 -7.74 6.50 29.34
N THR A 208 -8.58 5.64 28.75
CA THR A 208 -10.00 5.87 28.42
C THR A 208 -10.48 7.33 28.35
N ILE A 209 -10.84 7.77 27.14
CA ILE A 209 -12.11 8.41 26.70
C ILE A 209 -11.82 9.23 25.43
N ALA A 210 -12.70 9.05 24.45
CA ALA A 210 -12.79 9.68 23.14
C ALA A 210 -12.14 11.06 22.96
N LYS A 211 -11.20 11.16 21.99
CA LYS A 211 -11.04 12.32 21.10
C LYS A 211 -10.35 11.89 19.80
N LYS A 212 -10.98 12.25 18.68
CA LYS A 212 -10.53 12.10 17.29
C LYS A 212 -9.03 12.30 17.12
N GLU A 213 -8.31 11.26 16.69
CA GLU A 213 -7.02 11.39 16.01
C GLU A 213 -7.27 12.07 14.64
N VAL A 214 -7.17 13.40 14.59
CA VAL A 214 -6.96 14.15 13.35
C VAL A 214 -5.59 14.78 13.44
N THR A 215 -4.58 14.01 13.06
CA THR A 215 -3.37 14.55 12.44
C THR A 215 -3.32 13.97 11.03
N PRO A 216 -3.49 14.78 9.98
CA PRO A 216 -3.35 14.28 8.61
C PRO A 216 -1.92 13.76 8.44
N LYS A 217 -1.80 12.58 7.79
CA LYS A 217 -0.55 11.98 7.31
C LYS A 217 0.12 12.87 6.25
N MET A 218 0.48 14.09 6.61
CA MET A 218 1.10 15.03 5.70
C MET A 218 2.44 14.46 5.23
N SER A 219 2.64 14.52 3.92
CA SER A 219 3.89 14.10 3.30
C SER A 219 5.06 14.92 3.83
N VAL A 220 6.29 14.38 3.76
CA VAL A 220 7.51 15.11 4.13
C VAL A 220 7.61 16.45 3.40
N SER A 221 7.11 16.51 2.16
CA SER A 221 7.11 17.71 1.32
C SER A 221 6.17 18.81 1.83
N GLU A 222 5.02 18.43 2.38
CA GLU A 222 4.06 19.36 2.98
C GLU A 222 4.55 19.85 4.34
N ARG A 223 5.06 18.94 5.18
CA ARG A 223 5.68 19.32 6.46
C ARG A 223 6.86 20.27 6.25
N ALA A 224 7.67 20.03 5.21
CA ALA A 224 8.80 20.88 4.86
C ALA A 224 8.42 22.32 4.43
N LYS A 225 7.16 22.54 3.99
CA LYS A 225 6.64 23.89 3.72
C LYS A 225 6.28 24.62 5.00
N ILE A 226 5.71 23.89 5.96
CA ILE A 226 5.17 24.43 7.21
C ILE A 226 6.32 24.77 8.17
N ASP A 227 7.29 23.87 8.32
CA ASP A 227 8.41 24.01 9.27
C ASP A 227 9.58 24.88 8.74
N GLY A 228 9.46 25.40 7.51
CA GLY A 228 10.50 26.19 6.84
C GLY A 228 11.71 25.38 6.34
N SER A 229 11.69 24.04 6.43
CA SER A 229 12.80 23.17 6.01
C SER A 229 13.19 23.33 4.54
N ARG A 230 12.28 23.82 3.69
CA ARG A 230 12.59 24.11 2.27
C ARG A 230 13.65 25.20 2.09
N ASN A 231 13.79 26.10 3.06
CA ASN A 231 14.73 27.22 3.01
C ASN A 231 16.16 26.85 3.46
N ILE A 232 16.39 25.57 3.81
CA ILE A 232 17.73 25.06 4.12
C ILE A 232 18.45 24.77 2.80
N ASP A 233 19.61 25.40 2.59
CA ASP A 233 20.36 25.36 1.33
C ASP A 233 20.95 23.98 1.07
N GLU A 234 21.37 23.29 2.13
CA GLU A 234 22.05 22.00 2.04
C GLU A 234 21.14 20.96 1.40
N GLN A 235 21.74 20.14 0.54
CA GLN A 235 21.00 19.08 -0.10
C GLN A 235 20.53 18.08 0.94
N ARG A 236 19.31 17.57 0.77
CA ARG A 236 18.74 16.57 1.68
C ARG A 236 19.64 15.33 1.78
N ASN A 237 20.22 14.90 0.67
CA ASN A 237 21.09 13.73 0.60
C ASN A 237 22.33 13.90 1.47
N GLU A 238 22.88 15.12 1.53
CA GLU A 238 24.04 15.46 2.36
C GLU A 238 23.68 15.35 3.84
N LEU A 239 22.60 16.01 4.29
CA LEU A 239 22.12 15.93 5.68
C LEU A 239 21.83 14.47 6.10
N GLN A 240 21.25 13.68 5.19
CA GLN A 240 20.94 12.28 5.46
C GLN A 240 22.20 11.40 5.54
N LYS A 241 23.24 11.69 4.75
CA LYS A 241 24.54 11.01 4.79
C LYS A 241 25.18 11.14 6.18
N TYR A 242 25.29 12.38 6.68
CA TYR A 242 25.82 12.65 8.02
C TYR A 242 24.94 12.12 9.15
N SER A 243 23.61 12.20 9.01
CA SER A 243 22.67 11.62 9.97
C SER A 243 22.78 10.11 10.09
N ASN A 244 22.95 9.40 8.96
CA ASN A 244 23.16 7.95 8.96
C ASN A 244 24.46 7.57 9.66
N LYS A 245 25.54 8.34 9.41
CA LYS A 245 26.83 8.13 10.07
C LYS A 245 26.71 8.29 11.59
N LEU A 246 26.07 9.36 12.05
CA LEU A 246 25.79 9.57 13.48
C LEU A 246 24.90 8.49 14.08
N ARG A 247 23.92 7.97 13.33
CA ARG A 247 23.12 6.81 13.78
C ARG A 247 23.97 5.57 13.98
N SER A 248 24.93 5.31 13.10
CA SER A 248 25.88 4.20 13.26
C SER A 248 26.72 4.36 14.52
N ILE A 249 27.23 5.56 14.79
CA ILE A 249 27.96 5.87 16.03
C ILE A 249 27.05 5.68 17.26
N ALA A 250 25.78 6.09 17.18
CA ALA A 250 24.81 5.90 18.25
C ALA A 250 24.51 4.41 18.54
N ILE A 251 24.55 3.56 17.51
CA ILE A 251 24.42 2.10 17.67
C ILE A 251 25.68 1.52 18.29
N GLU A 252 26.86 1.95 17.83
CA GLU A 252 28.16 1.49 18.33
C GLU A 252 28.39 1.86 19.80
N LYS A 253 27.99 3.07 20.20
CA LYS A 253 28.07 3.56 21.59
C LYS A 253 26.89 3.14 22.46
N GLU A 254 26.00 2.29 21.96
CA GLU A 254 24.80 1.82 22.66
C GLU A 254 23.94 2.96 23.27
N LEU A 255 23.86 4.10 22.58
CA LEU A 255 23.04 5.24 23.00
C LEU A 255 21.55 4.86 23.05
N SER A 256 20.69 5.81 23.45
CA SER A 256 19.26 5.54 23.61
C SER A 256 18.65 4.82 22.39
N LYS A 257 17.89 3.74 22.62
CA LYS A 257 17.20 2.97 21.55
C LYS A 257 16.33 3.86 20.65
N LYS A 258 15.90 5.01 21.18
CA LYS A 258 15.17 6.06 20.46
C LYS A 258 16.01 6.62 19.31
N LEU A 259 17.28 7.00 19.54
CA LEU A 259 18.17 7.52 18.50
C LEU A 259 18.57 6.45 17.48
N GLN A 260 18.78 5.21 17.92
CA GLN A 260 19.20 4.12 17.04
C GLN A 260 18.13 3.72 16.01
N LYS A 261 16.84 3.79 16.37
CA LYS A 261 15.72 3.29 15.56
C LYS A 261 15.00 4.37 14.74
N VAL A 262 15.48 5.62 14.74
CA VAL A 262 14.85 6.71 13.98
C VAL A 262 14.88 6.41 12.48
N ASN A 263 13.72 6.57 11.82
CA ASN A 263 13.62 6.51 10.36
C ASN A 263 13.96 7.87 9.73
N LEU A 264 15.25 8.08 9.47
CA LEU A 264 15.80 9.32 8.90
C LEU A 264 15.20 9.69 7.53
N ARG A 265 14.67 8.71 6.78
CA ARG A 265 14.04 8.97 5.46
C ARG A 265 12.76 9.80 5.58
N ASN A 266 12.06 9.65 6.71
CA ASN A 266 10.78 10.32 6.96
C ASN A 266 10.96 11.67 7.66
N LEU A 267 12.20 12.12 7.91
CA LEU A 267 12.45 13.40 8.56
C LEU A 267 12.59 14.54 7.55
N THR A 268 12.11 15.75 7.85
CA THR A 268 12.41 16.98 7.10
C THR A 268 13.88 17.38 7.26
N LYS A 269 14.35 18.40 6.52
CA LYS A 269 15.76 18.85 6.64
C LYS A 269 16.05 19.41 8.03
N LYS A 270 15.12 20.18 8.60
CA LYS A 270 15.22 20.73 9.96
C LYS A 270 15.22 19.62 11.01
N GLU A 271 14.34 18.63 10.86
CA GLU A 271 14.29 17.45 11.74
C GLU A 271 15.59 16.62 11.67
N LEU A 272 16.22 16.49 10.50
CA LEU A 272 17.54 15.84 10.38
C LEU A 272 18.61 16.61 11.15
N ILE A 273 18.67 17.94 11.02
CA ILE A 273 19.65 18.76 11.74
C ILE A 273 19.44 18.66 13.26
N ALA A 274 18.18 18.70 13.72
CA ALA A 274 17.84 18.52 15.13
C ALA A 274 18.25 17.13 15.65
N TYR A 275 18.00 16.07 14.86
CA TYR A 275 18.47 14.72 15.18
C TYR A 275 19.99 14.66 15.33
N MET A 276 20.73 15.22 14.36
CA MET A 276 22.20 15.21 14.39
C MET A 276 22.76 15.93 15.63
N LYS A 277 22.19 17.08 15.99
CA LYS A 277 22.51 17.82 17.22
C LYS A 277 22.27 16.97 18.46
N LYS A 278 21.12 16.29 18.55
CA LYS A 278 20.78 15.44 19.69
C LYS A 278 21.76 14.28 19.85
N VAL A 279 22.08 13.58 18.76
CA VAL A 279 23.07 12.48 18.79
C VAL A 279 24.44 13.01 19.22
N LYS A 280 24.88 14.15 18.67
CA LYS A 280 26.15 14.78 19.05
C LYS A 280 26.20 15.13 20.55
N ASN A 281 25.11 15.63 21.11
CA ASN A 281 25.02 15.94 22.55
C ASN A 281 25.04 14.66 23.40
N GLU A 282 24.32 13.61 23.02
CA GLU A 282 24.39 12.29 23.71
C GLU A 282 25.76 11.61 23.55
N ILE A 283 26.56 11.96 22.53
CA ILE A 283 27.94 11.47 22.38
C ILE A 283 28.92 12.21 23.30
N LYS A 284 28.65 13.48 23.61
CA LYS A 284 29.51 14.33 24.45
C LYS A 284 29.28 14.13 25.96
N ASN A 285 28.08 13.69 26.34
CA ASN A 285 27.70 13.32 27.71
C ASN A 285 28.10 11.88 28.00
#